data_AF-A0A920TRP8-F1
#
_entry.id   AF-A0A920TRP8-F1
#
_cell.length_a   1.000
_cell.length_b   1.000
_cell.length_c   1.000
_cell.angle_alpha   90.00
_cell.angle_beta   90.00
_cell.angle_gamma   90.00
#
_symmetry.space_group_name_H-M   'P 1'
#
loop_
_entity.id
_entity.type
_entity.pdbx_description
1 polymer ?
#
loop_
_entity_poly.entity_id
_entity_poly.type
_entity_poly.pdbx_seq_one_letter_code
_entity_poly.pdbx_strand_id
1 'polypeptide(L)'
;MLDFTGNQRSGPACPDIGSALSAVVTYGKAGCAALAEALNRTQYEKPPLLPRSAPLVSQFANYLQYFDWQWARSLDGNNVLFSNWRLPFTMLFTGLGVWGAIEHARRDRTSFIFLATLFVTLSAGLVYYLNFRYGYSLPDPMADRGLHEVRERDYFFIVSFSVWGLWAGIGIATLWREASRNARSGLVKASPILGLALIPLLLNFTWASRADDYSARDWAHNLLMSVEPYGVLFTNGDNDTFPLWYLQEVEGIRRDVTVIVTSYLNTEWYTKQLKRITAPCDPDIPASEDWSRIICQRPYTAENTSAAYVG
;
A
#
# COMPACT_ATOMS: atom_id res chain seq x y z
N MET A 1 -0.10 -26.84 1.90
CA MET A 1 0.04 -28.30 1.71
C MET A 1 1.30 -28.70 2.47
N LEU A 2 1.18 -29.51 3.52
CA LEU A 2 2.33 -29.92 4.35
C LEU A 2 3.00 -31.11 3.67
N ASP A 3 4.33 -31.05 3.51
CA ASP A 3 5.13 -32.11 2.89
C ASP A 3 5.89 -32.88 3.97
N PHE A 4 5.80 -34.21 3.90
CA PHE A 4 6.41 -35.15 4.86
C PHE A 4 7.48 -36.04 4.20
N THR A 5 7.86 -35.75 2.95
CA THR A 5 8.66 -36.66 2.11
C THR A 5 10.16 -36.40 2.09
N GLY A 6 10.66 -35.42 2.84
CA GLY A 6 12.11 -35.14 2.95
C GLY A 6 12.77 -34.62 1.66
N ASN A 7 12.04 -34.53 0.55
CA ASN A 7 12.49 -33.80 -0.62
C ASN A 7 12.32 -32.30 -0.34
N GLN A 8 13.38 -31.51 -0.57
CA GLN A 8 13.33 -30.04 -0.49
C GLN A 8 12.28 -29.48 -1.45
N ARG A 9 11.03 -29.41 -1.00
CA ARG A 9 9.99 -28.56 -1.55
C ARG A 9 9.78 -27.42 -0.60
N SER A 10 9.57 -26.24 -1.17
CA SER A 10 9.76 -24.93 -0.58
C SER A 10 8.79 -24.50 0.55
N GLY A 11 8.11 -25.44 1.20
CA GLY A 11 7.28 -25.20 2.39
C GLY A 11 8.02 -25.49 3.70
N PRO A 12 7.45 -25.14 4.87
CA PRO A 12 8.02 -25.50 6.16
C PRO A 12 8.09 -27.02 6.29
N ALA A 13 9.31 -27.56 6.26
CA ALA A 13 9.56 -28.99 6.39
C ALA A 13 9.41 -29.40 7.85
N CYS A 14 8.49 -30.33 8.12
CA CYS A 14 8.29 -30.86 9.46
C CYS A 14 8.83 -32.29 9.56
N PRO A 15 9.44 -32.68 10.70
CA PRO A 15 9.96 -34.04 10.89
C PRO A 15 8.89 -35.12 10.73
N ASP A 16 7.66 -34.84 11.15
CA ASP A 16 6.54 -35.79 11.14
C ASP A 16 5.18 -35.06 11.20
N ILE A 17 4.10 -35.81 10.93
CA ILE A 17 2.72 -35.29 10.98
C ILE A 17 2.33 -34.84 12.40
N GLY A 18 2.81 -35.52 13.44
CA GLY A 18 2.53 -35.18 14.83
C GLY A 18 3.14 -33.84 15.24
N SER A 19 4.39 -33.56 14.88
CA SER A 19 5.03 -32.26 15.12
C SER A 19 4.39 -31.12 14.31
N ALA A 20 3.92 -31.40 13.09
CA ALA A 20 3.15 -30.43 12.30
C ALA A 20 1.77 -30.13 12.93
N LEU A 21 1.03 -31.16 13.33
CA LEU A 21 -0.26 -31.01 14.02
C LEU A 21 -0.10 -30.28 15.36
N SER A 22 0.94 -30.60 16.12
CA SER A 22 1.27 -29.90 17.36
C SER A 22 1.48 -28.40 17.12
N ALA A 23 2.23 -28.03 16.07
CA ALA A 23 2.42 -26.62 15.71
C ALA A 23 1.11 -25.93 15.30
N VAL A 24 0.25 -26.58 14.52
CA VAL A 24 -1.05 -26.01 14.14
C VAL A 24 -1.98 -25.84 15.33
N VAL A 25 -2.15 -26.90 16.14
CA VAL A 25 -3.07 -26.91 17.30
C VAL A 25 -2.64 -25.93 18.38
N THR A 26 -1.33 -25.75 18.56
CA THR A 26 -0.79 -24.82 19.57
C THR A 26 -0.59 -23.40 19.02
N TYR A 27 -1.00 -23.13 17.78
CA TYR A 27 -0.75 -21.85 17.10
C TYR A 27 0.74 -21.44 17.15
N GLY A 28 1.64 -22.36 16.80
CA GLY A 28 3.07 -22.11 16.71
C GLY A 28 3.82 -22.08 18.04
N LYS A 29 3.26 -22.61 19.13
CA LYS A 29 3.92 -22.62 20.46
C LYS A 29 4.71 -23.91 20.75
N ALA A 30 4.51 -24.97 19.97
CA ALA A 30 5.21 -26.24 20.12
C ALA A 30 5.31 -26.98 18.77
N GLY A 31 6.06 -28.08 18.72
CA GLY A 31 6.12 -28.95 17.54
C GLY A 31 7.17 -28.51 16.52
N CYS A 32 6.79 -28.54 15.24
CA CYS A 32 7.66 -28.25 14.10
C CYS A 32 8.07 -26.77 14.06
N ALA A 33 9.36 -26.47 14.29
CA ALA A 33 9.88 -25.11 14.37
C ALA A 33 9.65 -24.28 13.09
N ALA A 34 9.96 -24.83 11.92
CA ALA A 34 9.75 -24.13 10.65
C ALA A 34 8.28 -23.76 10.41
N LEU A 35 7.35 -24.65 10.78
CA LEU A 35 5.92 -24.38 10.67
C LEU A 35 5.46 -23.40 11.76
N ALA A 36 5.99 -23.51 12.97
CA ALA A 36 5.70 -22.59 14.07
C ALA A 36 6.14 -21.16 13.75
N GLU A 37 7.34 -20.97 13.18
CA GLU A 37 7.84 -19.67 12.72
C GLU A 37 6.96 -19.09 11.61
N ALA A 38 6.54 -19.91 10.65
CA ALA A 38 5.61 -19.50 9.60
C ALA A 38 4.23 -19.11 10.17
N LEU A 39 3.70 -19.87 11.12
CA LEU A 39 2.42 -19.59 11.79
C LEU A 39 2.49 -18.33 12.66
N ASN A 40 3.60 -18.13 13.36
CA ASN A 40 3.84 -16.93 14.17
C ASN A 40 4.25 -15.72 13.34
N ARG A 41 4.53 -15.91 12.04
CA ARG A 41 5.00 -14.88 11.12
C ARG A 41 6.19 -14.12 11.68
N THR A 42 7.18 -14.84 12.22
CA THR A 42 8.38 -14.26 12.85
C THR A 42 9.12 -13.28 11.94
N GLN A 43 9.12 -13.55 10.63
CA GLN A 43 9.64 -12.64 9.59
C GLN A 43 8.96 -11.25 9.58
N TYR A 44 7.72 -11.15 10.07
CA TYR A 44 6.90 -9.94 10.09
C TYR A 44 6.66 -9.44 11.52
N GLU A 45 7.58 -9.74 12.44
CA GLU A 45 7.45 -9.34 13.84
C GLU A 45 7.18 -7.84 13.98
N LYS A 46 6.13 -7.54 14.75
CA LYS A 46 5.78 -6.16 15.08
C LYS A 46 6.72 -5.64 16.17
N PRO A 47 7.03 -4.34 16.17
CA PRO A 47 7.68 -3.71 17.32
C PRO A 47 6.89 -4.01 18.61
N PRO A 48 7.58 -4.23 19.75
CA PRO A 48 6.90 -4.37 21.02
C PRO A 48 6.10 -3.09 21.32
N LEU A 49 5.06 -3.20 22.16
CA LEU A 49 4.27 -2.01 22.53
C LEU A 49 5.08 -1.01 23.37
N LEU A 50 6.08 -1.52 24.10
CA LEU A 50 7.00 -0.77 24.94
C LEU A 50 8.42 -1.34 24.80
N PRO A 51 9.48 -0.51 24.77
CA PRO A 51 9.43 0.96 24.74
C PRO A 51 8.82 1.47 23.42
N ARG A 52 8.27 2.69 23.44
CA ARG A 52 7.69 3.31 22.23
C ARG A 52 8.81 3.68 21.25
N SER A 53 8.60 3.46 19.96
CA SER A 53 9.57 3.82 18.91
C SER A 53 9.65 5.32 18.64
N ALA A 54 8.60 6.06 18.99
CA ALA A 54 8.56 7.51 19.05
C ALA A 54 7.61 7.97 20.18
N PRO A 55 7.74 9.19 20.71
CA PRO A 55 6.80 9.74 21.68
C PRO A 55 5.36 9.63 21.19
N LEU A 56 4.42 9.31 22.10
CA LEU A 56 3.02 9.09 21.73
C LEU A 56 2.41 10.31 21.03
N VAL A 57 2.81 11.52 21.45
CA VAL A 57 2.39 12.79 20.83
C VAL A 57 2.81 12.85 19.36
N SER A 58 4.03 12.45 19.01
CA SER A 58 4.52 12.42 17.64
C SER A 58 3.80 11.38 16.78
N GLN A 59 3.42 10.25 17.38
CA GLN A 59 2.63 9.23 16.67
C GLN A 59 1.20 9.71 16.38
N PHE A 60 0.58 10.44 17.32
CA PHE A 60 -0.69 11.12 17.06
C PHE A 60 -0.53 12.28 16.07
N ALA A 61 0.63 12.96 16.06
CA ALA A 61 0.92 13.98 15.07
C ALA A 61 0.96 13.39 13.66
N ASN A 62 1.52 12.18 13.44
CA ASN A 62 1.43 11.48 12.16
C ASN A 62 -0.03 11.34 11.73
N TYR A 63 -0.88 10.84 12.63
CA TYR A 63 -2.30 10.66 12.36
C TYR A 63 -2.99 11.99 12.00
N LEU A 64 -2.70 13.07 12.74
CA LEU A 64 -3.28 14.39 12.48
C LEU A 64 -2.81 15.00 11.15
N GLN A 65 -1.54 14.80 10.78
CA GLN A 65 -1.03 15.17 9.47
C GLN A 65 -1.78 14.42 8.36
N TYR A 66 -1.95 13.11 8.50
CA TYR A 66 -2.69 12.30 7.53
C TYR A 66 -4.16 12.70 7.46
N PHE A 67 -4.75 13.09 8.58
CA PHE A 67 -6.11 13.61 8.63
C PHE A 67 -6.24 14.95 7.91
N ASP A 68 -5.32 15.89 8.12
CA ASP A 68 -5.25 17.18 7.41
C ASP A 68 -5.17 16.99 5.89
N TRP A 69 -4.37 16.02 5.45
CA TRP A 69 -4.23 15.63 4.05
C TRP A 69 -5.51 15.13 3.38
N GLN A 70 -6.49 14.62 4.13
CA GLN A 70 -7.71 14.11 3.49
C GLN A 70 -8.54 15.21 2.82
N TRP A 71 -8.34 16.48 3.22
CA TRP A 71 -9.25 17.57 2.84
C TRP A 71 -8.70 18.47 1.73
N ALA A 72 -7.39 18.71 1.69
CA ALA A 72 -6.79 19.68 0.76
C ALA A 72 -5.27 19.50 0.55
N ARG A 73 -4.77 18.28 0.40
CA ARG A 73 -3.33 17.98 0.25
C ARG A 73 -2.66 18.67 -0.93
N SER A 74 -3.37 18.95 -2.03
CA SER A 74 -2.79 19.71 -3.15
C SER A 74 -2.44 21.16 -2.79
N LEU A 75 -3.01 21.70 -1.71
CA LEU A 75 -2.63 22.99 -1.18
C LEU A 75 -1.36 22.81 -0.33
N ASP A 76 -0.22 22.95 -1.00
CA ASP A 76 1.08 22.90 -0.35
C ASP A 76 1.24 24.05 0.65
N GLY A 77 2.10 23.88 1.65
CA GLY A 77 2.48 24.99 2.52
C GLY A 77 3.52 24.65 3.56
N ASN A 78 4.04 25.72 4.18
CA ASN A 78 5.28 25.72 4.94
C ASN A 78 5.30 24.81 6.19
N ASN A 79 4.14 24.32 6.65
CA ASN A 79 4.03 23.48 7.84
C ASN A 79 3.58 22.06 7.49
N VAL A 80 4.27 21.09 8.12
CA VAL A 80 3.98 19.66 7.99
C VAL A 80 2.60 19.33 8.58
N LEU A 81 2.31 19.88 9.75
CA LEU A 81 1.02 19.80 10.42
C LEU A 81 0.22 21.07 10.16
N PHE A 82 -1.02 20.93 9.70
CA PHE A 82 -1.98 22.03 9.61
C PHE A 82 -1.42 23.28 8.90
N SER A 83 -1.07 23.12 7.63
CA SER A 83 -0.66 24.25 6.78
C SER A 83 -1.75 25.34 6.78
N ASN A 84 -1.36 26.61 6.79
CA ASN A 84 -2.29 27.75 6.79
C ASN A 84 -3.33 27.68 5.67
N TRP A 85 -2.96 27.13 4.50
CA TRP A 85 -3.86 26.97 3.35
C TRP A 85 -4.79 25.77 3.47
N ARG A 86 -4.40 24.73 4.21
CA ARG A 86 -5.21 23.52 4.44
C ARG A 86 -6.13 23.66 5.65
N LEU A 87 -5.68 24.39 6.66
CA LEU A 87 -6.34 24.51 7.95
C LEU A 87 -7.82 24.92 7.87
N PRO A 88 -8.26 25.88 7.01
CA PRO A 88 -9.68 26.21 6.89
C PRO A 88 -10.53 25.02 6.44
N PHE A 89 -10.03 24.21 5.50
CA PHE A 89 -10.73 23.01 5.02
C PHE A 89 -10.73 21.91 6.07
N THR A 90 -9.60 21.70 6.75
CA THR A 90 -9.50 20.75 7.86
C THR A 90 -10.46 21.12 8.99
N MET A 91 -10.58 22.40 9.35
CA MET A 91 -11.55 22.89 10.33
C MET A 91 -13.00 22.70 9.85
N LEU A 92 -13.29 23.03 8.60
CA LEU A 92 -14.62 22.86 8.00
C LEU A 92 -15.07 21.39 8.08
N PHE A 93 -14.26 20.45 7.61
CA PHE A 93 -14.60 19.03 7.60
C PHE A 93 -14.52 18.37 8.97
N THR A 94 -13.71 18.89 9.89
CA THR A 94 -13.79 18.51 11.31
C THR A 94 -15.12 18.94 11.90
N GLY A 95 -15.55 20.19 11.69
CA GLY A 95 -16.82 20.71 12.18
C GLY A 95 -18.03 19.96 11.61
N LEU A 96 -18.04 19.72 10.29
CA LEU A 96 -19.08 18.92 9.63
C LEU A 96 -19.10 17.47 10.13
N GLY A 97 -17.92 16.87 10.35
CA GLY A 97 -17.78 15.54 10.93
C GLY A 97 -18.36 15.46 12.34
N VAL A 98 -18.01 16.41 13.22
CA VAL A 98 -18.56 16.47 14.58
C VAL A 98 -20.08 16.68 14.56
N TRP A 99 -20.59 17.61 13.75
CA TRP A 99 -22.02 17.83 13.63
C TRP A 99 -22.72 16.56 13.15
N GLY A 100 -22.24 15.94 12.07
CA GLY A 100 -22.84 14.73 11.53
C GLY A 100 -22.77 13.54 12.49
N ALA A 101 -21.70 13.41 13.27
CA ALA A 101 -21.59 12.41 14.34
C ALA A 101 -22.64 12.63 15.44
N ILE A 102 -22.83 13.88 15.88
CA ILE A 102 -23.87 14.25 16.85
C ILE A 102 -25.27 13.90 16.29
N GLU A 103 -25.54 14.26 15.03
CA GLU A 103 -26.84 13.99 14.43
C GLU A 103 -27.09 12.49 14.21
N HIS A 104 -26.05 11.74 13.83
CA HIS A 104 -26.10 10.30 13.74
C HIS A 104 -26.43 9.67 15.10
N ALA A 105 -25.74 10.08 16.17
CA ALA A 105 -25.99 9.62 17.53
C ALA A 105 -27.41 9.95 18.05
N ARG A 106 -27.99 11.06 17.60
CA ARG A 106 -29.38 11.44 17.97
C ARG A 106 -30.43 10.60 17.26
N ARG A 107 -30.18 10.21 16.01
CA ARG A 107 -31.15 9.48 15.18
C ARG A 107 -31.04 7.96 15.32
N ASP A 108 -29.83 7.42 15.35
CA ASP A 108 -29.56 5.99 15.52
C ASP A 108 -28.33 5.78 16.41
N ARG A 109 -28.60 5.49 17.68
CA ARG A 109 -27.53 5.25 18.67
C ARG A 109 -26.80 3.94 18.41
N THR A 110 -27.47 2.93 17.87
CA THR A 110 -26.91 1.59 17.72
C THR A 110 -25.84 1.60 16.63
N SER A 111 -26.18 2.11 15.45
CA SER A 111 -25.21 2.28 14.36
C SER A 111 -24.11 3.28 14.72
N PHE A 112 -24.43 4.34 15.48
CA PHE A 112 -23.44 5.29 15.95
C PHE A 112 -22.40 4.63 16.86
N ILE A 113 -22.82 3.85 17.86
CA ILE A 113 -21.89 3.15 18.75
C ILE A 113 -20.99 2.21 17.95
N PHE A 114 -21.54 1.45 17.01
CA PHE A 114 -20.74 0.57 16.15
C PHE A 114 -19.67 1.34 15.37
N LEU A 115 -20.05 2.42 14.67
CA LEU A 115 -19.09 3.21 13.88
C LEU A 115 -18.11 4.00 14.77
N ALA A 116 -18.54 4.47 15.94
CA ALA A 116 -17.68 5.15 16.89
C ALA A 116 -16.62 4.20 17.47
N THR A 117 -17.01 2.98 17.82
CA THR A 117 -16.06 1.94 18.24
C THR A 117 -15.08 1.64 17.12
N LEU A 118 -15.57 1.42 15.88
CA LEU A 118 -14.72 1.19 14.73
C LEU A 118 -13.73 2.34 14.49
N PHE A 119 -14.20 3.58 14.56
CA PHE A 119 -13.37 4.78 14.40
C PHE A 119 -12.29 4.85 15.47
N VAL A 120 -12.63 4.68 16.76
CA VAL A 120 -11.67 4.74 17.86
C VAL A 120 -10.63 3.63 17.75
N THR A 121 -11.04 2.40 17.43
CA THR A 121 -10.14 1.26 17.26
C THR A 121 -9.19 1.47 16.08
N LEU A 122 -9.69 1.95 14.94
CA LEU A 122 -8.90 2.10 13.71
C LEU A 122 -8.21 3.46 13.58
N SER A 123 -8.35 4.36 14.56
CA SER A 123 -7.57 5.59 14.69
C SER A 123 -6.61 5.49 15.88
N ALA A 124 -7.04 5.95 17.05
CA ALA A 124 -6.23 5.99 18.27
C ALA A 124 -5.75 4.61 18.72
N GLY A 125 -6.61 3.59 18.62
CA GLY A 125 -6.25 2.21 18.94
C GLY A 125 -5.12 1.68 18.05
N LEU A 126 -5.17 2.00 16.76
CA LEU A 126 -4.16 1.57 15.80
C LEU A 126 -2.85 2.35 15.94
N VAL A 127 -2.90 3.66 16.19
CA VAL A 127 -1.71 4.47 16.57
C VAL A 127 -1.00 3.85 17.78
N TYR A 128 -1.78 3.50 18.81
CA TYR A 128 -1.21 2.85 19.99
C TYR A 128 -0.66 1.47 19.66
N TYR A 129 -1.40 0.63 18.94
CA TYR A 129 -1.01 -0.76 18.68
C TYR A 129 0.21 -0.92 17.78
N LEU A 130 0.33 -0.09 16.72
CA LEU A 130 1.39 -0.23 15.72
C LEU A 130 2.73 0.34 16.17
N ASN A 131 2.75 1.23 17.17
CA ASN A 131 3.96 1.82 17.72
C ASN A 131 4.88 2.41 16.63
N PHE A 132 4.32 3.28 15.79
CA PHE A 132 5.06 3.87 14.67
C PHE A 132 6.26 4.70 15.14
N ARG A 133 7.28 4.74 14.28
CA ARG A 133 8.34 5.75 14.34
C ARG A 133 7.80 7.13 13.94
N TYR A 134 8.67 8.15 13.91
CA TYR A 134 8.29 9.43 13.34
C TYR A 134 7.87 9.23 11.87
N GLY A 135 6.81 9.93 11.44
CA GLY A 135 6.39 9.91 10.04
C GLY A 135 7.50 10.44 9.15
N TYR A 136 7.50 10.05 7.87
CA TYR A 136 8.61 10.35 6.98
C TYR A 136 8.88 11.86 6.88
N SER A 137 7.83 12.67 6.85
CA SER A 137 7.87 14.14 6.77
C SER A 137 7.81 14.86 8.12
N LEU A 138 7.52 14.20 9.24
CA LEU A 138 7.52 14.86 10.55
C LEU A 138 8.95 15.19 10.99
N PRO A 139 9.23 16.38 11.55
CA PRO A 139 10.55 16.66 12.11
C PRO A 139 10.77 15.83 13.40
N ASP A 140 11.97 15.27 13.54
CA ASP A 140 12.44 14.67 14.78
C ASP A 140 13.44 15.60 15.51
N PRO A 141 13.61 15.45 16.83
CA PRO A 141 14.50 16.32 17.62
C PRO A 141 15.98 16.19 17.26
N MET A 142 16.39 15.10 16.63
CA MET A 142 17.80 14.76 16.38
C MET A 142 18.18 14.86 14.89
N ALA A 143 17.24 15.20 14.01
CA ALA A 143 17.39 15.20 12.55
C ALA A 143 17.93 13.85 12.01
N ASP A 144 17.60 12.74 12.66
CA ASP A 144 18.08 11.40 12.31
C ASP A 144 17.03 10.63 11.49
N ARG A 145 17.35 10.37 10.22
CA ARG A 145 16.50 9.59 9.31
C ARG A 145 16.26 8.16 9.77
N GLY A 146 17.14 7.58 10.60
CA GLY A 146 16.93 6.25 11.20
C GLY A 146 15.75 6.20 12.16
N LEU A 147 15.34 7.34 12.71
CA LEU A 147 14.19 7.46 13.61
C LEU A 147 12.86 7.60 12.86
N HIS A 148 12.87 7.68 11.53
CA HIS A 148 11.68 7.84 10.72
C HIS A 148 11.23 6.52 10.09
N GLU A 149 9.96 6.46 9.73
CA GLU A 149 9.48 5.48 8.76
C GLU A 149 10.07 5.78 7.37
N VAL A 150 10.33 4.73 6.59
CA VAL A 150 10.89 4.84 5.22
C VAL A 150 9.95 5.60 4.28
N ARG A 151 8.65 5.62 4.59
CA ARG A 151 7.61 6.31 3.85
C ARG A 151 6.42 6.60 4.75
N GLU A 152 5.52 7.45 4.28
CA GLU A 152 4.26 7.71 4.98
C GLU A 152 3.37 6.47 5.05
N ARG A 153 2.66 6.36 6.17
CA ARG A 153 1.83 5.20 6.55
C ARG A 153 0.37 5.57 6.76
N ASP A 154 -0.11 6.56 6.03
CA ASP A 154 -1.50 7.03 6.01
C ASP A 154 -2.52 5.94 5.64
N TYR A 155 -2.14 5.00 4.77
CA TYR A 155 -2.98 3.88 4.33
C TYR A 155 -3.51 2.97 5.47
N PHE A 156 -2.83 2.89 6.61
CA PHE A 156 -3.35 2.12 7.76
C PHE A 156 -4.64 2.72 8.34
N PHE A 157 -4.86 4.01 8.13
CA PHE A 157 -5.96 4.79 8.71
C PHE A 157 -7.10 5.04 7.72
N ILE A 158 -7.08 4.40 6.54
CA ILE A 158 -8.08 4.64 5.49
C ILE A 158 -9.52 4.42 5.99
N VAL A 159 -9.74 3.44 6.88
CA VAL A 159 -11.06 3.15 7.44
C VAL A 159 -11.49 4.25 8.40
N SER A 160 -10.60 4.77 9.25
CA SER A 160 -10.97 5.87 10.15
C SER A 160 -11.31 7.15 9.38
N PHE A 161 -10.59 7.44 8.28
CA PHE A 161 -10.91 8.56 7.40
C PHE A 161 -12.24 8.35 6.66
N SER A 162 -12.54 7.12 6.25
CA SER A 162 -13.82 6.77 5.62
C SER A 162 -15.00 6.97 6.58
N VAL A 163 -14.87 6.52 7.84
CA VAL A 163 -15.90 6.74 8.87
C VAL A 163 -16.08 8.24 9.17
N TRP A 164 -14.98 9.00 9.23
CA TRP A 164 -15.09 10.44 9.40
C TRP A 164 -15.74 11.14 8.21
N GLY A 165 -15.40 10.72 6.98
CA GLY A 165 -16.02 11.21 5.74
C GLY A 165 -17.51 10.93 5.69
N LEU A 166 -17.96 9.77 6.18
CA LEU A 166 -19.38 9.47 6.35
C LEU A 166 -20.05 10.46 7.31
N TRP A 167 -19.46 10.72 8.49
CA TRP A 167 -20.01 11.72 9.41
C TRP A 167 -20.01 13.12 8.81
N ALA A 168 -18.96 13.52 8.10
CA ALA A 168 -18.94 14.80 7.39
C ALA A 168 -20.07 14.89 6.35
N GLY A 169 -20.34 13.80 5.61
CA GLY A 169 -21.47 13.69 4.68
C GLY A 169 -22.83 13.85 5.37
N ILE A 170 -23.03 13.22 6.53
CA ILE A 170 -24.23 13.42 7.37
C ILE A 170 -24.33 14.88 7.83
N GLY A 171 -23.21 15.51 8.18
CA GLY A 171 -23.13 16.93 8.52
C GLY A 171 -23.58 17.83 7.38
N ILE A 172 -23.07 17.61 6.16
CA ILE A 172 -23.46 18.33 4.94
C ILE A 172 -24.95 18.16 4.66
N ALA A 173 -25.47 16.93 4.73
CA ALA A 173 -26.90 16.66 4.52
C ALA A 173 -27.79 17.33 5.58
N THR A 174 -27.31 17.42 6.82
CA THR A 174 -28.02 18.10 7.92
C THR A 174 -28.02 19.61 7.70
N LEU A 175 -26.87 20.20 7.37
CA LEU A 175 -26.74 21.61 7.01
C LEU A 175 -27.65 21.98 5.83
N TRP A 176 -27.69 21.16 4.79
CA TRP A 176 -28.57 21.34 3.64
C TRP A 176 -30.05 21.39 4.03
N ARG A 177 -30.51 20.42 4.84
CA ARG A 177 -31.89 20.37 5.33
C ARG A 177 -32.25 21.56 6.19
N GLU A 178 -31.38 21.97 7.11
CA GLU A 178 -31.61 23.11 7.98
C GLU A 178 -31.63 24.44 7.20
N ALA A 179 -30.70 24.63 6.29
CA ALA A 179 -30.68 25.80 5.41
C ALA A 179 -31.97 25.91 4.59
N SER A 180 -32.47 24.78 4.05
CA SER A 180 -33.73 24.77 3.29
C SER A 180 -34.95 25.21 4.11
N ARG A 181 -34.96 24.89 5.42
CA ARG A 181 -36.02 25.24 6.36
C ARG A 181 -35.92 26.70 6.80
N ASN A 182 -34.72 27.13 7.20
CA ASN A 182 -34.49 28.47 7.72
C ASN A 182 -34.68 29.55 6.65
N ALA A 183 -34.21 29.28 5.43
CA ALA A 183 -34.37 30.21 4.30
C ALA A 183 -35.74 30.12 3.62
N ARG A 184 -36.62 29.19 4.04
CA ARG A 184 -37.90 28.86 3.37
C ARG A 184 -37.77 28.66 1.85
N SER A 185 -36.58 28.25 1.40
CA SER A 185 -36.20 28.22 -0.02
C SER A 185 -36.52 26.88 -0.70
N GLY A 186 -36.92 25.87 0.07
CA GLY A 186 -37.14 24.51 -0.41
C GLY A 186 -35.82 23.76 -0.67
N LEU A 187 -35.87 22.43 -0.68
CA LEU A 187 -34.66 21.59 -0.75
C LEU A 187 -33.83 21.83 -2.02
N VAL A 188 -34.49 22.05 -3.16
CA VAL A 188 -33.83 22.25 -4.46
C VAL A 188 -32.98 23.52 -4.45
N LYS A 189 -33.48 24.64 -3.92
CA LYS A 189 -32.72 25.90 -3.88
C LYS A 189 -31.55 25.85 -2.89
N ALA A 190 -31.64 25.03 -1.84
CA ALA A 190 -30.56 24.83 -0.88
C ALA A 190 -29.50 23.80 -1.35
N SER A 191 -29.77 23.06 -2.43
CA SER A 191 -28.89 22.00 -2.93
C SER A 191 -27.43 22.39 -3.24
N PRO A 192 -27.06 23.66 -3.55
CA PRO A 192 -25.65 24.03 -3.71
C PRO A 192 -24.76 23.69 -2.51
N ILE A 193 -25.31 23.59 -1.29
CA ILE A 193 -24.58 23.16 -0.08
C ILE A 193 -23.98 21.76 -0.23
N LEU A 194 -24.64 20.89 -1.00
CA LEU A 194 -24.14 19.53 -1.28
C LEU A 194 -22.81 19.57 -2.06
N GLY A 195 -22.53 20.66 -2.77
CA GLY A 195 -21.26 20.88 -3.47
C GLY A 195 -20.04 20.90 -2.54
N LEU A 196 -20.22 21.13 -1.23
CA LEU A 196 -19.15 21.00 -0.24
C LEU A 196 -18.49 19.61 -0.28
N ALA A 197 -19.24 18.56 -0.62
CA ALA A 197 -18.70 17.19 -0.73
C ALA A 197 -17.66 17.04 -1.86
N LEU A 198 -17.64 17.95 -2.84
CA LEU A 198 -16.68 17.93 -3.95
C LEU A 198 -15.35 18.61 -3.59
N ILE A 199 -15.27 19.36 -2.49
CA ILE A 199 -14.06 20.09 -2.11
C ILE A 199 -12.85 19.16 -1.97
N PRO A 200 -12.91 18.04 -1.22
CA PRO A 200 -11.74 17.17 -1.06
C PRO A 200 -11.34 16.50 -2.37
N LEU A 201 -12.29 16.22 -3.27
CA LEU A 201 -11.98 15.69 -4.59
C LEU A 201 -11.15 16.69 -5.40
N LEU A 202 -11.61 17.95 -5.48
CA LEU A 202 -10.95 18.99 -6.27
C LEU A 202 -9.59 19.39 -5.67
N LEU A 203 -9.50 19.54 -4.35
CA LEU A 203 -8.29 19.99 -3.65
C LEU A 203 -7.28 18.87 -3.36
N ASN A 204 -7.55 17.64 -3.81
CA ASN A 204 -6.59 16.54 -3.79
C ASN A 204 -6.29 15.98 -5.18
N PHE A 205 -7.02 16.39 -6.23
CA PHE A 205 -6.93 15.76 -7.55
C PHE A 205 -5.51 15.80 -8.13
N THR A 206 -4.88 16.98 -8.10
CA THR A 206 -3.53 17.14 -8.64
C THR A 206 -2.49 16.35 -7.86
N TRP A 207 -2.63 16.25 -6.52
CA TRP A 207 -1.76 15.44 -5.70
C TRP A 207 -1.98 13.94 -5.94
N ALA A 208 -3.20 13.51 -6.24
CA ALA A 208 -3.52 12.12 -6.51
C ALA A 208 -3.09 11.66 -7.90
N SER A 209 -2.98 12.58 -8.86
CA SER A 209 -2.53 12.27 -10.21
C SER A 209 -1.11 11.68 -10.20
N ARG A 210 -0.93 10.60 -10.97
CA ARG A 210 0.36 9.97 -11.26
C ARG A 210 0.68 10.00 -12.76
N ALA A 211 -0.05 10.81 -13.53
CA ALA A 211 0.04 10.83 -14.99
C ALA A 211 1.45 11.15 -15.50
N ASP A 212 2.19 11.99 -14.77
CA ASP A 212 3.55 12.43 -15.12
C ASP A 212 4.63 11.80 -14.21
N ASP A 213 4.28 10.74 -13.45
CA ASP A 213 5.24 10.03 -12.60
C ASP A 213 5.84 8.83 -13.34
N TYR A 214 6.97 9.08 -14.00
CA TYR A 214 7.71 8.06 -14.75
C TYR A 214 8.79 7.36 -13.91
N SER A 215 8.92 7.68 -12.62
CA SER A 215 10.05 7.26 -11.78
C SER A 215 10.24 5.73 -11.75
N ALA A 216 9.15 4.97 -11.53
CA ALA A 216 9.19 3.52 -11.50
C ALA A 216 9.54 2.92 -12.88
N ARG A 217 8.96 3.49 -13.95
CA ARG A 217 9.20 3.05 -15.33
C ARG A 217 10.64 3.31 -15.76
N ASP A 218 11.14 4.52 -15.53
CA ASP A 218 12.48 4.94 -15.93
C ASP A 218 13.57 4.23 -15.12
N TRP A 219 13.34 4.03 -13.81
CA TRP A 219 14.21 3.20 -12.99
C TRP A 219 14.31 1.76 -13.55
N ALA A 220 13.18 1.14 -13.89
CA ALA A 220 13.15 -0.20 -14.44
C ALA A 220 13.83 -0.28 -15.81
N HIS A 221 13.64 0.75 -16.64
CA HIS A 221 14.27 0.84 -17.95
C HIS A 221 15.79 0.90 -17.82
N ASN A 222 16.29 1.80 -16.98
CA ASN A 222 17.72 1.95 -16.72
C ASN A 222 18.32 0.67 -16.14
N LEU A 223 17.62 0.00 -15.22
CA LEU A 223 18.06 -1.27 -14.67
C LEU A 223 18.15 -2.35 -15.75
N LEU A 224 17.10 -2.59 -16.53
CA LEU A 224 17.13 -3.56 -17.63
C LEU A 224 18.23 -3.26 -18.63
N MET A 225 18.39 -2.00 -19.04
CA MET A 225 19.41 -1.59 -20.01
C MET A 225 20.83 -1.78 -19.49
N SER A 226 21.08 -1.73 -18.19
CA SER A 226 22.39 -2.01 -17.61
C SER A 226 22.77 -3.50 -17.57
N VAL A 227 21.82 -4.41 -17.78
CA VAL A 227 22.04 -5.86 -17.72
C VAL A 227 22.56 -6.36 -19.07
N GLU A 228 23.55 -7.25 -19.04
CA GLU A 228 24.05 -7.92 -20.25
C GLU A 228 22.95 -8.75 -20.96
N PRO A 229 23.06 -8.97 -22.28
CA PRO A 229 22.11 -9.83 -23.00
C PRO A 229 21.97 -11.20 -22.35
N TYR A 230 20.72 -11.67 -22.18
CA TYR A 230 20.39 -12.92 -21.46
C TYR A 230 20.80 -12.97 -19.99
N GLY A 231 21.10 -11.82 -19.39
CA GLY A 231 21.38 -11.75 -17.97
C GLY A 231 20.20 -12.24 -17.13
N VAL A 232 20.52 -12.70 -15.93
CA VAL A 232 19.53 -13.10 -14.91
C VAL A 232 19.54 -12.05 -13.81
N LEU A 233 18.40 -11.41 -13.58
CA LEU A 233 18.23 -10.36 -12.58
C LEU A 233 17.41 -10.89 -11.41
N PHE A 234 17.98 -10.89 -10.22
CA PHE A 234 17.28 -11.29 -9.00
C PHE A 234 16.67 -10.07 -8.31
N THR A 235 15.36 -10.13 -8.07
CA THR A 235 14.58 -9.10 -7.36
C THR A 235 14.06 -9.67 -6.03
N ASN A 236 13.63 -8.80 -5.11
CA ASN A 236 13.26 -9.19 -3.75
C ASN A 236 11.84 -8.77 -3.33
N GLY A 237 11.07 -8.11 -4.20
CA GLY A 237 9.70 -7.75 -3.90
C GLY A 237 8.93 -7.15 -5.07
N ASP A 238 7.77 -6.60 -4.75
CA ASP A 238 6.84 -6.09 -5.75
C ASP A 238 7.36 -4.78 -6.39
N ASN A 239 7.97 -3.91 -5.59
CA ASN A 239 8.41 -2.57 -6.04
C ASN A 239 9.57 -2.62 -7.04
N ASP A 240 10.45 -3.61 -6.93
CA ASP A 240 11.59 -3.82 -7.83
C ASP A 240 11.25 -4.77 -8.98
N THR A 241 10.25 -5.66 -8.80
CA THR A 241 9.86 -6.62 -9.85
C THR A 241 8.83 -6.05 -10.83
N PHE A 242 7.73 -5.49 -10.34
CA PHE A 242 6.57 -5.18 -11.19
C PHE A 242 6.88 -4.15 -12.27
N PRO A 243 7.68 -3.10 -12.01
CA PRO A 243 8.10 -2.18 -13.07
C PRO A 243 8.89 -2.87 -14.18
N LEU A 244 9.76 -3.84 -13.86
CA LEU A 244 10.53 -4.62 -14.85
C LEU A 244 9.60 -5.50 -15.69
N TRP A 245 8.70 -6.23 -15.04
CA TRP A 245 7.71 -7.07 -15.74
C TRP A 245 6.77 -6.24 -16.62
N TYR A 246 6.37 -5.04 -16.18
CA TYR A 246 5.58 -4.14 -17.00
C TYR A 246 6.33 -3.78 -18.30
N LEU A 247 7.61 -3.38 -18.20
CA LEU A 247 8.42 -3.06 -19.37
C LEU A 247 8.60 -4.27 -20.30
N GLN A 248 8.80 -5.45 -19.75
CA GLN A 248 8.95 -6.67 -20.53
C GLN A 248 7.62 -7.09 -21.19
N GLU A 249 6.57 -7.31 -20.41
CA GLU A 249 5.33 -7.90 -20.88
C GLU A 249 4.48 -6.91 -21.69
N VAL A 250 4.38 -5.66 -21.25
CA VAL A 250 3.52 -4.65 -21.87
C VAL A 250 4.28 -3.87 -22.95
N GLU A 251 5.45 -3.33 -22.63
CA GLU A 251 6.19 -2.46 -23.57
C GLU A 251 7.16 -3.22 -24.47
N GLY A 252 7.43 -4.50 -24.19
CA GLY A 252 8.30 -5.34 -25.03
C GLY A 252 9.79 -5.03 -24.91
N ILE A 253 10.21 -4.33 -23.86
CA ILE A 253 11.58 -3.89 -23.66
C ILE A 253 12.38 -4.96 -22.92
N ARG A 254 13.57 -5.30 -23.43
CA ARG A 254 14.54 -6.22 -22.80
C ARG A 254 13.91 -7.54 -22.31
N ARG A 255 13.02 -8.13 -23.12
CA ARG A 255 12.43 -9.46 -22.87
C ARG A 255 13.46 -10.59 -22.84
N ASP A 256 14.69 -10.35 -23.29
CA ASP A 256 15.81 -11.29 -23.22
C ASP A 256 16.32 -11.52 -21.79
N VAL A 257 16.15 -10.54 -20.88
CA VAL A 257 16.62 -10.63 -19.49
C VAL A 257 15.65 -11.49 -18.67
N THR A 258 16.17 -12.47 -17.93
CA THR A 258 15.33 -13.29 -17.04
C THR A 258 15.21 -12.61 -15.67
N VAL A 259 14.03 -12.10 -15.33
CA VAL A 259 13.76 -11.50 -14.02
C VAL A 259 13.22 -12.56 -13.04
N ILE A 260 13.99 -12.84 -11.99
CA ILE A 260 13.70 -13.85 -10.97
C ILE A 260 13.33 -13.17 -9.64
N VAL A 261 12.11 -13.41 -9.18
CA VAL A 261 11.59 -12.94 -7.90
C VAL A 261 12.04 -13.90 -6.80
N THR A 262 13.03 -13.48 -6.02
CA THR A 262 13.64 -14.30 -4.98
C THR A 262 12.62 -14.74 -3.94
N SER A 263 11.69 -13.85 -3.58
CA SER A 263 10.62 -14.16 -2.61
C SER A 263 9.66 -15.25 -3.11
N TYR A 264 9.53 -15.44 -4.43
CA TYR A 264 8.67 -16.47 -5.01
C TYR A 264 9.41 -17.78 -5.31
N LEU A 265 10.76 -17.80 -5.31
CA LEU A 265 11.53 -19.04 -5.48
C LEU A 265 11.15 -20.11 -4.46
N ASN A 266 10.68 -19.68 -3.30
CA ASN A 266 10.14 -20.57 -2.28
C ASN A 266 8.73 -21.09 -2.60
N THR A 267 8.25 -21.02 -3.83
CA THR A 267 6.94 -21.54 -4.22
C THR A 267 7.06 -22.51 -5.39
N GLU A 268 6.34 -23.63 -5.29
CA GLU A 268 6.40 -24.70 -6.30
C GLU A 268 5.86 -24.24 -7.65
N TRP A 269 4.82 -23.39 -7.66
CA TRP A 269 4.26 -22.85 -8.88
C TRP A 269 5.27 -21.97 -9.62
N TYR A 270 6.02 -21.13 -8.89
CA TYR A 270 6.96 -20.20 -9.50
C TYR A 270 8.18 -20.92 -10.07
N THR A 271 8.71 -21.91 -9.35
CA THR A 271 9.81 -22.74 -9.88
C THR A 271 9.39 -23.54 -11.13
N LYS A 272 8.16 -24.05 -11.17
CA LYS A 272 7.60 -24.68 -12.39
C LYS A 272 7.42 -23.67 -13.52
N GLN A 273 6.95 -22.46 -13.21
CA GLN A 273 6.80 -21.40 -14.19
C GLN A 273 8.16 -20.98 -14.76
N LEU A 274 9.16 -20.75 -13.91
CA LEU A 274 10.54 -20.45 -14.33
C LEU A 274 11.07 -21.53 -15.27
N LYS A 275 10.97 -22.81 -14.90
CA LYS A 275 11.38 -23.93 -15.77
C LYS A 275 10.66 -23.94 -17.12
N ARG A 276 9.38 -23.54 -17.15
CA ARG A 276 8.60 -23.47 -18.39
C ARG A 276 9.05 -22.33 -19.28
N ILE A 277 9.24 -21.14 -18.72
CA ILE A 277 9.60 -19.93 -19.49
C ILE A 277 11.08 -19.90 -19.88
N THR A 278 11.95 -20.64 -19.18
CA THR A 278 13.37 -20.82 -19.50
C THR A 278 13.69 -22.19 -20.10
N ALA A 279 12.69 -22.94 -20.57
CA ALA A 279 12.93 -24.17 -21.29
C ALA A 279 13.68 -23.88 -22.60
N PRO A 280 14.60 -24.76 -23.05
CA PRO A 280 15.20 -24.67 -24.37
C PRO A 280 14.12 -24.63 -25.45
N CYS A 281 14.40 -23.90 -26.52
CA CYS A 281 13.44 -23.73 -27.61
C CYS A 281 13.21 -25.01 -28.38
N ASP A 282 11.96 -25.19 -28.80
CA ASP A 282 11.63 -26.21 -29.76
C ASP A 282 12.19 -25.77 -31.13
N PRO A 283 13.10 -26.54 -31.74
CA PRO A 283 13.71 -26.16 -33.02
C PRO A 283 12.69 -26.03 -34.16
N ASP A 284 11.51 -26.63 -34.03
CA ASP A 284 10.48 -26.68 -35.08
C ASP A 284 9.47 -25.53 -34.98
N ILE A 285 9.49 -24.71 -33.92
CA ILE A 285 8.55 -23.60 -33.71
C ILE A 285 9.29 -22.26 -33.83
N PRO A 286 8.84 -21.33 -34.69
CA PRO A 286 9.43 -20.00 -34.76
C PRO A 286 9.36 -19.29 -33.40
N ALA A 287 10.51 -18.75 -32.98
CA ALA A 287 10.70 -17.87 -31.83
C ALA A 287 9.57 -16.85 -31.57
N SER A 288 9.01 -16.28 -32.64
CA SER A 288 7.95 -15.26 -32.59
C SER A 288 6.56 -15.81 -32.28
N GLU A 289 6.35 -17.11 -32.40
CA GLU A 289 5.04 -17.77 -32.20
C GLU A 289 4.88 -18.33 -30.77
N ASP A 290 6.00 -18.62 -30.08
CA ASP A 290 5.98 -19.03 -28.67
C ASP A 290 6.20 -17.83 -27.72
N TRP A 291 5.14 -17.04 -27.55
CA TRP A 291 5.13 -15.86 -26.68
C TRP A 291 5.36 -16.18 -25.20
N SER A 292 5.35 -17.46 -24.80
CA SER A 292 5.44 -17.88 -23.41
C SER A 292 6.86 -18.25 -22.94
N ARG A 293 7.83 -18.37 -23.86
CA ARG A 293 9.21 -18.78 -23.56
C ARG A 293 10.20 -17.65 -23.82
N ILE A 294 10.80 -17.15 -22.74
CA ILE A 294 11.74 -16.01 -22.73
C ILE A 294 12.97 -16.29 -23.59
N ILE A 295 13.54 -17.51 -23.51
CA ILE A 295 14.74 -17.89 -24.28
C ILE A 295 14.47 -17.93 -25.78
N CYS A 296 13.23 -18.18 -26.19
CA CYS A 296 12.86 -18.31 -27.59
C CYS A 296 12.64 -16.98 -28.27
N GLN A 297 12.41 -15.90 -27.53
CA GLN A 297 12.01 -14.65 -28.16
C GLN A 297 13.12 -13.91 -28.92
N ARG A 298 14.43 -14.22 -28.79
CA ARG A 298 15.49 -13.70 -29.70
C ARG A 298 16.90 -14.25 -29.44
N PRO A 299 17.70 -14.60 -30.47
CA PRO A 299 19.17 -14.57 -30.46
C PRO A 299 19.70 -13.11 -30.36
N TYR A 300 20.74 -12.86 -29.57
CA TYR A 300 21.37 -11.56 -29.40
C TYR A 300 22.21 -11.28 -30.64
N THR A 301 21.87 -10.21 -31.35
CA THR A 301 22.68 -9.67 -32.45
C THR A 301 23.08 -8.24 -32.11
N ALA A 302 24.39 -7.98 -32.02
CA ALA A 302 24.96 -6.71 -31.60
C ALA A 302 24.49 -5.49 -32.45
N GLU A 303 23.95 -5.71 -33.65
CA GLU A 303 23.40 -4.66 -34.52
C GLU A 303 22.13 -4.00 -33.96
N ASN A 304 21.26 -4.74 -33.26
CA ASN A 304 20.00 -4.22 -32.70
C ASN A 304 20.18 -3.43 -31.38
N THR A 305 21.37 -3.46 -30.78
CA THR A 305 21.65 -2.82 -29.49
C THR A 305 22.10 -1.36 -29.63
N SER A 306 22.60 -0.98 -30.80
CA SER A 306 23.11 0.38 -31.06
C SER A 306 22.05 1.47 -30.98
N ALA A 307 20.74 1.16 -31.07
CA ALA A 307 19.66 2.13 -30.86
C ALA A 307 19.22 2.26 -29.38
N ALA A 308 19.61 1.33 -28.51
CA ALA A 308 19.17 1.27 -27.12
C ALA A 308 20.22 1.83 -26.12
N TYR A 309 21.47 2.00 -26.56
CA TYR A 309 22.58 2.51 -25.74
C TYR A 309 23.10 3.90 -26.16
N VAL A 310 22.37 4.66 -26.99
CA VAL A 310 22.74 6.05 -27.30
C VAL A 310 22.14 6.95 -26.24
N GLY A 311 23.03 7.72 -25.59
CA GLY A 311 22.78 8.52 -24.39
C GLY A 311 21.86 9.72 -24.54
#